data_AF-A0A9W9T102-F1
#
_entry.id   AF-A0A9W9T102-F1
#
_cell.length_a   1.000
_cell.length_b   1.000
_cell.length_c   1.000
_cell.angle_alpha   90.00
_cell.angle_beta   90.00
_cell.angle_gamma   90.00
#
_symmetry.space_group_name_H-M   'P 1'
#
loop_
_entity.id
_entity.type
_entity.pdbx_description
1 polymer ?
#
loop_
_entity_poly.entity_id
_entity_poly.type
_entity_poly.pdbx_seq_one_letter_code
_entity_poly.pdbx_strand_id
1 'polypeptide(L)'
;MSAPTGHTHVDNGSIEWHEATSKKGKPYRIGVRKAGTEAAPKPKAGEPDVGGIDVYWPPTNDPTWIDTPPPVQNIAAISRYYLNYTEGGFYQYILFFTNTQHYDYHFQDETGDTYRCNTFRNDDHYVQYNSSNPTITHVSAK
;
A
#
# COMPACT_ATOMS: atom_id res chain seq x y z
N MET A 1 -17.63 -20.90 -24.61
CA MET A 1 -17.68 -20.10 -23.37
C MET A 1 -16.24 -19.97 -22.90
N SER A 2 -15.64 -18.79 -23.06
CA SER A 2 -14.24 -18.57 -22.64
C SER A 2 -14.26 -17.62 -21.45
N ALA A 3 -13.71 -18.06 -20.33
CA ALA A 3 -13.57 -17.27 -19.12
C ALA A 3 -12.56 -16.12 -19.36
N PRO A 4 -12.75 -14.93 -18.74
CA PRO A 4 -11.77 -13.87 -18.83
C PRO A 4 -10.60 -14.20 -17.89
N THR A 5 -9.44 -14.47 -18.46
CA THR A 5 -8.15 -14.57 -17.74
C THR A 5 -7.73 -13.17 -17.30
N GLY A 6 -8.23 -12.74 -16.15
CA GLY A 6 -7.89 -11.45 -15.54
C GLY A 6 -6.67 -11.56 -14.63
N HIS A 7 -5.49 -11.88 -15.16
CA HIS A 7 -4.27 -11.50 -14.47
C HIS A 7 -4.12 -9.99 -14.64
N THR A 8 -4.54 -9.21 -13.66
CA THR A 8 -4.25 -7.77 -13.64
C THR A 8 -2.77 -7.58 -13.36
N HIS A 9 -1.96 -7.77 -14.41
CA HIS A 9 -0.63 -7.18 -14.47
C HIS A 9 -0.84 -5.67 -14.42
N VAL A 10 -0.54 -5.06 -13.26
CA VAL A 10 -0.60 -3.61 -13.17
C VAL A 10 0.51 -3.08 -14.06
N ASP A 11 0.13 -2.39 -15.13
CA ASP A 11 1.08 -1.77 -16.05
C ASP A 11 1.87 -0.71 -15.26
N ASN A 12 3.14 -1.02 -14.98
CA ASN A 12 4.05 -0.10 -14.29
C ASN A 12 4.14 1.27 -14.99
N GLY A 13 3.86 1.35 -16.30
CA GLY A 13 3.82 2.61 -17.05
C GLY A 13 2.68 3.55 -16.61
N SER A 14 1.61 2.98 -16.04
CA SER A 14 0.45 3.70 -15.54
C SER A 14 0.59 4.19 -14.09
N ILE A 15 1.68 3.86 -13.40
CA ILE A 15 1.95 4.27 -12.02
C ILE A 15 2.96 5.41 -12.00
N GLU A 16 2.70 6.44 -11.20
CA GLU A 16 3.70 7.41 -10.78
C GLU A 16 4.36 6.90 -9.50
N TRP A 17 5.69 6.71 -9.57
CA TRP A 17 6.49 6.16 -8.47
C TRP A 17 7.32 7.26 -7.81
N HIS A 18 7.41 7.22 -6.47
CA HIS A 18 8.28 8.07 -5.67
C HIS A 18 9.18 7.21 -4.78
N GLU A 19 10.49 7.40 -4.92
CA GLU A 19 11.48 6.73 -4.08
C GLU A 19 11.50 7.33 -2.66
N ALA A 20 11.74 6.48 -1.66
CA ALA A 20 11.79 6.84 -0.26
C ALA A 20 12.75 5.92 0.51
N THR A 21 12.92 6.20 1.80
CA THR A 21 13.80 5.43 2.69
C THR A 21 13.02 4.98 3.92
N SER A 22 13.00 3.67 4.16
CA SER A 22 12.27 3.07 5.28
C SER A 22 12.83 3.52 6.61
N LYS A 23 12.12 3.25 7.70
CA LYS A 23 12.58 3.59 9.06
C LYS A 23 13.94 2.96 9.40
N LYS A 24 14.27 1.79 8.83
CA LYS A 24 15.58 1.13 8.99
C LYS A 24 16.60 1.46 7.89
N GLY A 25 16.33 2.46 7.05
CA GLY A 25 17.29 2.95 6.07
C GLY A 25 17.33 2.18 4.74
N LYS A 26 16.36 1.29 4.47
CA LYS A 26 16.29 0.55 3.20
C LYS A 26 15.54 1.36 2.15
N PRO A 27 15.96 1.32 0.87
CA PRO A 27 15.18 1.93 -0.20
C PRO A 27 13.83 1.21 -0.32
N TYR A 28 12.80 1.98 -0.60
CA TYR A 28 11.46 1.52 -0.98
C TYR A 28 10.84 2.60 -1.87
N ARG A 29 9.72 2.30 -2.52
CA ARG A 29 8.98 3.32 -3.27
C ARG A 29 7.49 3.20 -3.07
N ILE A 30 6.81 4.33 -3.20
CA ILE A 30 5.35 4.41 -3.18
C ILE A 30 4.83 4.79 -4.55
N GLY A 31 3.67 4.26 -4.89
CA GLY A 31 3.09 4.41 -6.20
C GLY A 31 1.63 4.80 -6.12
N VAL A 32 1.19 5.57 -7.10
CA VAL A 32 -0.21 5.96 -7.29
C VAL A 32 -0.51 5.91 -8.79
N ARG A 33 -1.68 5.45 -9.23
CA ARG A 33 -2.02 5.47 -10.68
C ARG A 33 -1.91 6.89 -11.24
N LYS A 34 -1.44 7.10 -12.45
CA LYS A 34 -1.49 8.43 -13.08
C LYS A 34 -2.95 8.80 -13.30
N ALA A 35 -3.45 9.82 -12.61
CA ALA A 35 -4.77 10.36 -12.90
C ALA A 35 -4.69 11.18 -14.19
N GLY A 36 -5.73 11.11 -15.03
CA GLY A 36 -5.94 12.13 -16.05
C GLY A 36 -6.30 13.43 -15.36
N THR A 37 -5.32 14.31 -15.12
CA THR A 37 -5.47 15.69 -14.64
C THR A 37 -6.52 15.89 -13.53
N GLU A 38 -6.21 15.45 -12.32
CA GLU A 38 -6.77 16.07 -11.12
C GLU A 38 -5.63 16.39 -10.16
N ALA A 39 -5.52 17.65 -9.78
CA ALA A 39 -4.43 18.15 -8.96
C ALA A 39 -4.48 17.52 -7.57
N ALA A 40 -3.34 17.00 -7.10
CA ALA A 40 -3.19 16.53 -5.73
C ALA A 40 -3.54 17.67 -4.76
N PRO A 41 -4.52 17.51 -3.86
CA PRO A 41 -4.75 18.47 -2.80
C PRO A 41 -3.54 18.49 -1.86
N LYS A 42 -3.14 19.69 -1.42
CA LYS A 42 -2.08 19.87 -0.42
C LYS A 42 -2.45 19.13 0.87
N PRO A 43 -1.48 18.52 1.57
CA PRO A 43 -1.74 17.88 2.87
C PRO A 43 -2.40 18.89 3.81
N LYS A 44 -3.57 18.55 4.35
CA LYS A 44 -4.16 19.32 5.44
C LYS A 44 -3.41 18.93 6.72
N ALA A 45 -2.73 19.90 7.32
CA ALA A 45 -2.18 19.72 8.64
C ALA A 45 -3.33 19.62 9.65
N GLY A 46 -3.40 18.52 10.41
CA GLY A 46 -4.32 18.35 11.53
C GLY A 46 -5.35 17.22 11.42
N GLU A 47 -5.07 16.16 10.67
CA GLU A 47 -5.86 14.93 10.79
C GLU A 47 -5.62 14.27 12.16
N PRO A 48 -6.67 13.73 12.80
CA PRO A 48 -6.52 13.06 14.09
C PRO A 48 -5.63 11.82 13.91
N ASP A 49 -4.68 11.61 14.82
CA ASP A 49 -3.97 10.34 14.95
C ASP A 49 -5.03 9.25 15.22
N VAL A 50 -5.44 8.54 14.18
CA VAL A 50 -6.46 7.49 14.27
C VAL A 50 -5.88 6.22 14.93
N GLY A 51 -4.60 6.23 15.27
CA GLY A 51 -3.90 5.16 15.96
C GLY A 51 -3.38 4.10 14.99
N GLY A 52 -3.12 2.92 15.54
CA GLY A 52 -2.61 1.77 14.80
C GLY A 52 -3.42 0.51 15.08
N ILE A 53 -3.46 -0.38 14.09
CA ILE A 53 -4.14 -1.67 14.17
C ILE A 53 -3.19 -2.78 13.75
N ASP A 54 -3.14 -3.82 14.57
CA ASP A 54 -2.42 -5.05 14.24
C ASP A 54 -3.18 -5.82 13.16
N VAL A 55 -2.42 -6.32 12.20
CA VAL A 55 -2.92 -7.07 11.04
C VAL A 55 -2.02 -8.30 10.79
N TYR A 56 -2.44 -9.15 9.86
CA TYR A 56 -1.60 -10.23 9.36
C TYR A 56 -1.82 -10.36 7.85
N TRP A 57 -0.97 -9.68 7.08
CA TRP A 57 -1.08 -9.60 5.62
C TRP A 57 0.14 -10.27 4.99
N PRO A 58 0.12 -11.60 4.79
CA PRO A 58 1.22 -12.34 4.18
C PRO A 58 1.21 -12.17 2.64
N PRO A 59 2.36 -12.31 1.95
CA PRO A 59 2.38 -12.39 0.50
C PRO A 59 1.64 -13.62 -0.02
N THR A 60 0.79 -13.46 -1.04
CA THR A 60 -0.13 -14.53 -1.48
C THR A 60 0.21 -15.18 -2.83
N ASN A 61 1.12 -14.61 -3.65
CA ASN A 61 1.28 -15.02 -5.07
C ASN A 61 -0.03 -14.94 -5.89
N ASP A 62 -1.05 -14.25 -5.37
CA ASP A 62 -2.38 -14.15 -5.94
C ASP A 62 -2.83 -12.68 -5.93
N PRO A 63 -3.10 -12.05 -7.09
CA PRO A 63 -3.54 -10.66 -7.17
C PRO A 63 -5.01 -10.45 -6.74
N THR A 64 -5.60 -11.37 -5.98
CA THR A 64 -6.95 -11.24 -5.44
C THR A 64 -7.00 -10.24 -4.29
N TRP A 65 -7.80 -9.19 -4.47
CA TRP A 65 -8.11 -8.23 -3.41
C TRP A 65 -8.80 -8.91 -2.23
N ILE A 66 -8.31 -8.62 -1.03
CA ILE A 66 -8.88 -9.05 0.24
C ILE A 66 -9.56 -7.85 0.88
N ASP A 67 -10.86 -7.95 1.10
CA ASP A 67 -11.59 -6.95 1.88
C ASP A 67 -11.09 -6.98 3.34
N THR A 68 -10.73 -5.82 3.85
CA THR A 68 -10.29 -5.70 5.23
C THR A 68 -11.48 -5.79 6.19
N PRO A 69 -11.31 -6.30 7.42
CA PRO A 69 -12.41 -6.38 8.38
C PRO A 69 -12.79 -4.98 8.91
N PRO A 70 -14.01 -4.80 9.46
CA PRO A 70 -14.50 -3.50 9.92
C PRO A 70 -13.54 -2.71 10.84
N PRO A 71 -12.78 -3.33 11.77
CA PRO A 71 -11.81 -2.58 12.58
C PRO A 71 -10.73 -1.86 11.75
N VAL A 72 -10.21 -2.50 10.70
CA VAL A 72 -9.21 -1.89 9.81
C VAL A 72 -9.83 -0.78 8.97
N GLN A 73 -11.05 -1.00 8.46
CA GLN A 73 -11.80 0.02 7.72
C GLN A 73 -12.09 1.26 8.58
N ASN A 74 -12.42 1.07 9.86
CA ASN A 74 -12.77 2.15 10.76
C ASN A 74 -11.55 2.91 11.31
N ILE A 75 -10.44 2.20 11.57
CA ILE A 75 -9.23 2.81 12.15
C ILE A 75 -8.31 3.35 11.07
N ALA A 76 -7.98 2.54 10.06
CA ALA A 76 -7.02 2.92 9.03
C ALA A 76 -7.70 3.46 7.76
N ALA A 77 -9.02 3.37 7.61
CA ALA A 77 -9.70 3.74 6.36
C ALA A 77 -9.19 2.97 5.12
N ILE A 78 -8.59 1.79 5.31
CA ILE A 78 -8.23 0.88 4.21
C ILE A 78 -9.42 -0.04 3.98
N SER A 79 -9.95 -0.10 2.76
CA SER A 79 -11.10 -0.96 2.44
C SER A 79 -10.66 -2.36 2.03
N ARG A 80 -9.58 -2.47 1.27
CA ARG A 80 -9.05 -3.74 0.74
C ARG A 80 -7.55 -3.66 0.52
N TYR A 81 -6.90 -4.80 0.50
CA TYR A 81 -5.49 -4.94 0.22
C TYR A 81 -5.16 -6.24 -0.51
N TYR A 82 -3.96 -6.36 -1.05
CA TYR A 82 -3.28 -7.63 -1.20
C TYR A 82 -1.77 -7.39 -1.20
N LEU A 83 -0.99 -8.37 -0.76
CA LEU A 83 0.46 -8.32 -0.76
C LEU A 83 0.98 -9.40 -1.71
N ASN A 84 1.86 -9.01 -2.63
CA ASN A 84 2.39 -9.95 -3.62
C ASN A 84 3.91 -9.82 -3.81
N TYR A 85 4.49 -10.86 -4.40
CA TYR A 85 5.85 -10.84 -4.92
C TYR A 85 5.88 -10.06 -6.23
N THR A 86 7.00 -9.40 -6.51
CA THR A 86 7.24 -8.73 -7.79
C THR A 86 8.17 -9.57 -8.67
N GLU A 87 7.84 -9.70 -9.95
CA GLU A 87 8.71 -10.38 -10.92
C GLU A 87 9.77 -9.42 -11.48
N GLY A 88 11.05 -9.82 -11.45
CA GLY A 88 12.12 -9.20 -12.25
C GLY A 88 12.52 -7.76 -11.90
N GLY A 89 12.28 -7.30 -10.67
CA GLY A 89 12.54 -5.92 -10.23
C GLY A 89 13.57 -5.77 -9.10
N PHE A 90 13.89 -4.51 -8.76
CA PHE A 90 14.77 -4.15 -7.62
C PHE A 90 14.12 -4.42 -6.25
N TYR A 91 12.81 -4.26 -6.19
CA TYR A 91 11.99 -4.62 -5.03
C TYR A 91 11.49 -6.06 -5.20
N GLN A 92 11.27 -6.77 -4.10
CA GLN A 92 10.79 -8.16 -4.08
C GLN A 92 9.31 -8.26 -3.74
N TYR A 93 8.75 -7.23 -3.11
CA TYR A 93 7.38 -7.20 -2.63
C TYR A 93 6.66 -5.94 -3.05
N ILE A 94 5.35 -6.07 -3.24
CA ILE A 94 4.44 -4.95 -3.48
C ILE A 94 3.16 -5.13 -2.65
N LEU A 95 2.89 -4.16 -1.76
CA LEU A 95 1.60 -4.01 -1.12
C LEU A 95 0.71 -3.15 -2.02
N PHE A 96 -0.48 -3.67 -2.29
CA PHE A 96 -1.59 -2.95 -2.91
C PHE A 96 -2.61 -2.66 -1.83
N PHE A 97 -3.11 -1.43 -1.75
CA PHE A 97 -4.19 -1.09 -0.84
C PHE A 97 -5.09 0.01 -1.43
N THR A 98 -6.37 0.01 -1.04
CA THR A 98 -7.30 1.10 -1.36
C THR A 98 -7.69 1.81 -0.08
N ASN A 99 -7.58 3.14 -0.05
CA ASN A 99 -8.01 3.97 1.06
C ASN A 99 -9.30 4.74 0.76
N THR A 100 -10.10 5.00 1.79
CA THR A 100 -11.31 5.83 1.74
C THR A 100 -11.11 7.22 2.35
N GLN A 101 -9.98 7.44 3.03
CA GLN A 101 -9.55 8.72 3.58
C GLN A 101 -8.05 8.96 3.32
N HIS A 102 -7.67 10.22 3.17
CA HIS A 102 -6.29 10.65 3.02
C HIS A 102 -5.63 10.53 4.39
N TYR A 103 -4.49 9.84 4.47
CA TYR A 103 -3.67 9.81 5.67
C TYR A 103 -2.20 9.67 5.28
N ASP A 104 -1.33 9.91 6.25
CA ASP A 104 0.04 9.43 6.25
C ASP A 104 0.08 7.99 6.80
N TYR A 105 0.04 7.00 5.90
CA TYR A 105 0.05 5.59 6.26
C TYR A 105 1.45 5.11 6.60
N HIS A 106 1.56 4.25 7.60
CA HIS A 106 2.79 3.55 7.97
C HIS A 106 2.50 2.06 8.04
N PHE A 107 3.18 1.28 7.19
CA PHE A 107 3.07 -0.17 7.14
C PHE A 107 4.31 -0.79 7.76
N GLN A 108 4.15 -1.59 8.81
CA GLN A 108 5.25 -2.27 9.48
C GLN A 108 5.27 -3.77 9.13
N ASP A 109 6.43 -4.28 8.72
CA ASP A 109 6.61 -5.71 8.45
C ASP A 109 7.03 -6.52 9.69
N GLU A 110 7.08 -7.85 9.59
CA GLU A 110 7.50 -8.75 10.68
C GLU A 110 8.96 -8.56 11.11
N THR A 111 9.80 -7.92 10.30
CA THR A 111 11.15 -7.53 10.74
C THR A 111 11.12 -6.29 11.62
N GLY A 112 10.01 -5.55 11.64
CA GLY A 112 9.83 -4.26 12.31
C GLY A 112 10.36 -3.07 11.50
N ASP A 113 10.58 -3.21 10.19
CA ASP A 113 10.81 -2.05 9.32
C ASP A 113 9.48 -1.38 8.97
N THR A 114 9.50 -0.08 8.70
CA THR A 114 8.30 0.72 8.44
C THR A 114 8.41 1.49 7.14
N TYR A 115 7.36 1.39 6.32
CA TYR A 115 7.24 2.04 5.02
C TYR A 115 6.11 3.07 5.08
N ARG A 116 6.47 4.33 4.82
CA ARG A 116 5.54 5.46 4.87
C ARG A 116 4.91 5.71 3.50
N CYS A 117 3.59 5.87 3.43
CA CYS A 117 2.86 6.19 2.21
C CYS A 117 1.83 7.29 2.49
N ASN A 118 2.15 8.52 2.10
CA ASN A 118 1.22 9.63 2.21
C ASN A 118 0.28 9.64 1.00
N THR A 119 -1.02 9.49 1.25
CA THR A 119 -2.04 9.40 0.19
C THR A 119 -2.78 10.72 0.06
N PHE A 120 -2.77 11.32 -1.14
CA PHE A 120 -3.49 12.57 -1.43
C PHE A 120 -4.82 12.36 -2.16
N ARG A 121 -5.23 11.10 -2.33
CA ARG A 121 -6.48 10.72 -3.00
C ARG A 121 -7.01 9.40 -2.46
N ASN A 122 -8.31 9.17 -2.65
CA ASN A 122 -9.00 7.94 -2.30
C ASN A 122 -9.00 7.02 -3.52
N ASP A 123 -8.04 6.10 -3.59
CA ASP A 123 -7.83 5.23 -4.75
C ASP A 123 -6.91 4.06 -4.36
N ASP A 124 -6.52 3.24 -5.33
CA ASP A 124 -5.46 2.26 -5.18
C ASP A 124 -4.08 2.93 -5.08
N HIS A 125 -3.32 2.53 -4.07
CA HIS A 125 -1.93 2.91 -3.81
C HIS A 125 -1.05 1.68 -3.71
N TYR A 126 0.25 1.91 -3.88
CA TYR A 126 1.24 0.86 -3.99
C TYR A 126 2.45 1.15 -3.10
N VAL A 127 2.99 0.13 -2.43
CA VAL A 127 4.25 0.22 -1.69
C VAL A 127 5.15 -0.92 -2.12
N GLN A 128 6.28 -0.62 -2.75
CA GLN A 128 7.29 -1.60 -3.15
C GLN A 128 8.51 -1.56 -2.25
N TYR A 129 8.92 -2.71 -1.74
CA TYR A 129 9.97 -2.80 -0.71
C TYR A 129 10.69 -4.16 -0.74
N ASN A 130 11.76 -4.25 0.06
CA ASN A 130 12.54 -5.46 0.29
C ASN A 130 12.56 -5.80 1.78
N SER A 131 12.13 -7.01 2.12
CA SER A 131 12.13 -7.50 3.50
C SER A 131 12.50 -8.97 3.56
N SER A 132 13.22 -9.38 4.60
CA SER A 132 13.46 -10.80 4.88
C SER A 132 12.24 -11.48 5.49
N ASN A 133 11.28 -10.70 6.00
CA ASN A 133 10.01 -11.19 6.49
C ASN A 133 8.89 -10.17 6.15
N PRO A 134 8.29 -10.29 4.95
CA PRO A 134 7.50 -9.24 4.32
C PRO A 134 6.08 -9.11 4.86
N THR A 135 5.58 -10.03 5.68
CA THR A 135 4.23 -9.95 6.22
C THR A 135 4.02 -8.62 6.93
N ILE A 136 3.00 -7.85 6.52
CA ILE A 136 2.64 -6.63 7.24
C ILE A 136 1.89 -7.04 8.51
N THR A 137 2.36 -6.51 9.65
CA THR A 137 1.86 -6.84 10.99
C THR A 137 1.16 -5.68 11.68
N HIS A 138 1.42 -4.45 11.23
CA HIS A 138 0.82 -3.28 11.83
C HIS A 138 0.63 -2.18 10.78
N VAL A 139 -0.51 -1.50 10.87
CA VAL A 139 -0.82 -0.33 10.06
C VAL A 139 -1.23 0.81 10.98
N SER A 140 -0.63 1.98 10.80
CA SER A 140 -1.09 3.22 11.45
C SER A 140 -1.33 4.31 10.43
N ALA A 141 -2.28 5.18 10.71
CA ALA A 141 -2.65 6.31 9.87
C ALA A 141 -2.71 7.59 10.72
N LYS A 142 -2.23 8.70 10.16
CA LYS A 142 -2.08 10.00 10.84
C LYS A 142 -2.42 11.15 9.92
#